data_AF-K2M9K1-F1
#
_entry.id   AF-K2M9K1-F1
#
_cell.length_a   1.000
_cell.length_b   1.000
_cell.length_c   1.000
_cell.angle_alpha   90.00
_cell.angle_beta   90.00
_cell.angle_gamma   90.00
#
_symmetry.space_group_name_H-M   'P 1'
#
loop_
_entity.id
_entity.type
_entity.pdbx_description
1 polymer ?
#
loop_
_entity_poly.entity_id
_entity_poly.type
_entity_poly.pdbx_seq_one_letter_code
_entity_poly.pdbx_strand_id
1 'polypeptide(L)' 'CSEGICGVPLIDGDVKHRDFVLSNKERAERMLLCCSRAAAKDSELVIDL' A
#
# COMPACT_ATOMS: atom_id res chain seq x y z
N CYS A 1 8.66 8.09 7.98
CA CYS A 1 8.24 9.49 7.77
C CYS A 1 6.82 9.76 8.25
N SER A 2 5.86 8.81 8.14
CA SER A 2 4.44 9.04 8.52
C SER A 2 3.71 10.10 7.69
N GLU A 3 4.31 10.52 6.58
CA GLU A 3 3.82 11.60 5.73
C GLU A 3 3.33 11.10 4.36
N GLY A 4 3.23 9.78 4.17
CA GLY A 4 2.74 9.24 2.90
C GLY A 4 3.72 9.41 1.74
N ILE A 5 5.04 9.35 2.01
CA ILE A 5 6.09 9.49 0.98
C ILE A 5 7.06 8.30 0.84
N CYS A 6 7.05 7.31 1.74
CA CYS A 6 7.92 6.13 1.64
C CYS A 6 7.09 4.84 1.50
N GLY A 7 7.25 4.12 0.38
CA GLY A 7 6.48 2.90 0.05
C GLY A 7 7.32 1.63 0.05
N VAL A 8 6.73 0.52 0.50
CA VAL A 8 7.30 -0.83 0.55
C VAL A 8 6.73 -1.72 -0.58
N PRO A 9 7.42 -2.78 -1.02
CA PRO A 9 6.90 -3.73 -2.00
C PRO A 9 5.64 -4.48 -1.49
N LEU A 10 4.64 -4.62 -2.35
CA LEU A 10 3.45 -5.44 -2.13
C LEU A 10 3.64 -6.77 -2.86
N ILE A 11 3.50 -7.89 -2.15
CA ILE A 11 3.56 -9.24 -2.73
C ILE A 11 2.17 -9.69 -3.16
N ASP A 12 1.16 -9.52 -2.30
CA ASP A 12 -0.21 -9.96 -2.56
C ASP A 12 -1.25 -9.16 -1.75
N GLY A 13 -2.49 -9.15 -2.25
CA GLY A 13 -3.66 -8.52 -1.62
C GLY A 13 -4.06 -7.17 -2.24
N ASP A 14 -5.32 -6.77 -2.01
CA ASP A 14 -5.88 -5.53 -2.55
C ASP A 14 -5.75 -4.37 -1.56
N VAL A 15 -5.19 -3.25 -2.01
CA VAL A 15 -4.82 -2.12 -1.17
C VAL A 15 -5.71 -0.92 -1.45
N LYS A 16 -6.34 -0.40 -0.40
CA LYS A 16 -6.94 0.92 -0.39
C LYS A 16 -5.86 1.98 -0.16
N HIS A 17 -5.35 2.51 -1.26
CA HIS A 17 -4.41 3.63 -1.28
C HIS A 17 -5.02 4.92 -0.74
N ARG A 18 -4.32 5.56 0.20
CA ARG A 18 -4.62 6.91 0.69
C ARG A 18 -3.41 7.83 0.60
N ASP A 19 -2.39 7.39 -0.12
CA ASP A 19 -1.29 8.20 -0.57
C ASP A 19 -1.68 8.98 -1.85
N PHE A 20 -1.01 10.10 -2.07
CA PHE A 20 -1.17 10.93 -3.27
C PHE A 20 0.08 10.90 -4.16
N VAL A 21 1.08 10.09 -3.79
CA VAL A 21 2.41 10.10 -4.42
C VAL A 21 2.65 8.93 -5.36
N LEU A 22 2.00 7.77 -5.14
CA LEU A 22 2.13 6.65 -6.06
C LEU A 22 1.27 6.89 -7.30
N SER A 23 1.88 6.69 -8.46
CA SER A 23 1.16 6.57 -9.72
C SER A 23 0.28 5.31 -9.75
N ASN A 24 -0.68 5.27 -10.67
CA ASN A 24 -1.52 4.08 -10.85
C ASN A 24 -0.71 2.80 -11.13
N LYS A 25 0.44 2.92 -11.80
CA LYS A 25 1.32 1.78 -12.05
C LYS A 25 2.00 1.31 -10.76
N GLU A 26 2.52 2.23 -9.96
CA GLU A 26 3.21 1.88 -8.71
C GLU A 26 2.27 1.30 -7.65
N ARG A 27 1.00 1.72 -7.65
CA ARG A 27 -0.04 1.17 -6.74
C ARG A 27 -0.27 -0.33 -6.94
N ALA A 28 0.08 -0.89 -8.09
CA ALA A 28 -0.01 -2.34 -8.33
C ALA A 28 1.08 -3.15 -7.60
N GLU A 29 2.20 -2.52 -7.23
CA GLU A 29 3.40 -3.22 -6.74
C GLU A 29 3.90 -2.70 -5.40
N ARG A 30 3.33 -1.60 -4.88
CA ARG A 30 3.84 -0.89 -3.70
C ARG A 30 2.71 -0.34 -2.87
N MET A 31 2.92 -0.28 -1.56
CA MET A 31 2.00 0.39 -0.62
C MET A 31 2.75 1.25 0.39
N LEU A 32 2.04 2.23 0.99
CA LEU A 32 2.56 3.04 2.08
C LEU A 32 1.92 2.63 3.41
N LEU A 33 2.69 2.01 4.30
CA LEU A 33 2.18 1.43 5.56
C LEU A 33 1.49 2.46 6.47
N CYS A 34 1.98 3.71 6.50
CA CYS A 34 1.42 4.73 7.38
C CYS A 34 -0.03 5.08 7.04
N CYS A 35 -0.38 5.15 5.75
CA CYS A 35 -1.69 5.63 5.30
C CYS A 35 -2.52 4.61 4.53
N SER A 36 -1.95 3.57 3.93
CA SER A 36 -2.69 2.55 3.14
C SER A 36 -3.23 1.43 4.00
N ARG A 37 -4.31 0.76 3.61
CA ARG A 37 -4.89 -0.40 4.32
C ARG A 37 -5.42 -1.44 3.34
N ALA A 38 -5.69 -2.64 3.82
CA ALA A 38 -6.42 -3.63 3.05
C ALA A 38 -7.78 -3.05 2.59
N ALA A 39 -8.15 -3.34 1.33
CA ALA A 39 -9.34 -2.77 0.71
C ALA A 39 -10.63 -3.31 1.32
N ALA A 40 -10.64 -4.60 1.66
CA ALA A 40 -11.77 -5.28 2.28
C ALA A 40 -11.55 -5.51 3.78
N LYS A 41 -12.65 -5.57 4.53
CA LYS A 41 -12.62 -5.98 5.94
C LYS A 41 -12.20 -7.45 6.03
N ASP A 42 -11.44 -7.78 7.08
CA ASP A 42 -11.00 -9.15 7.38
C ASP A 42 -10.22 -9.79 6.21
N SER A 43 -9.54 -8.95 5.41
CA SER A 43 -8.64 -9.38 4.34
C SER A 43 -7.17 -9.20 4.74
N GLU A 44 -6.30 -9.93 4.05
CA GLU A 44 -4.87 -9.96 4.32
C GLU A 44 -4.09 -9.25 3.22
N LEU A 45 -2.93 -8.72 3.60
CA LEU A 45 -1.93 -8.17 2.70
C LEU A 45 -0.61 -8.89 2.98
N VAL A 46 0.09 -9.28 1.91
CA VAL A 46 1.42 -9.87 2.02
C VAL A 46 2.43 -8.85 1.50
N ILE A 47 3.42 -8.54 2.32
CA ILE A 47 4.48 -7.57 2.01
C ILE A 47 5.84 -8.18 2.31
N ASP A 48 6.85 -7.76 1.57
CA ASP A 48 8.25 -8.09 1.85
C ASP A 48 8.83 -7.00 2.77
N LEU A 49 9.20 -7.37 4.00
CA LEU A 49 9.64 -6.43 5.03
C LEU A 49 10.94 -6.87 5.71
#